data_AF-A0A8T7GKA9-F1
#
_entry.id   AF-A0A8T7GKA9-F1
#
_cell.length_a   1.000
_cell.length_b   1.000
_cell.length_c   1.000
_cell.angle_alpha   90.00
_cell.angle_beta   90.00
_cell.angle_gamma   90.00
#
_symmetry.space_group_name_H-M   'P 1'
#
loop_
_entity.id
_entity.type
_entity.pdbx_description
1 polymer ?
#
loop_
_entity_poly.entity_id
_entity_poly.type
_entity_poly.pdbx_seq_one_letter_code
_entity_poly.pdbx_strand_id
1 'polypeptide(L)' 'MRKKIFFAESDILIKILLLVKNGLSKKDIANELSISDQRLRIYTAKLADSDLIRYETELNRYIVTDSGHKYIKENEK' A
#
# COMPACT_ATOMS: atom_id res chain seq x y z
N MET A 1 -4.10 24.01 17.80
CA MET A 1 -3.56 22.72 17.33
C MET A 1 -3.82 22.57 15.84
N ARG A 2 -2.78 22.68 15.00
CA ARG A 2 -2.93 22.58 13.54
C ARG A 2 -3.21 21.11 13.16
N LYS A 3 -4.45 20.76 12.82
CA LYS A 3 -4.75 19.56 12.05
C LYS A 3 -4.20 19.77 10.63
N LYS A 4 -2.94 19.37 10.40
CA LYS A 4 -2.44 19.21 9.04
C LYS A 4 -3.26 18.11 8.38
N ILE A 5 -3.91 18.46 7.29
CA ILE A 5 -4.69 17.57 6.45
C ILE A 5 -3.71 16.55 5.86
N PHE A 6 -3.62 15.36 6.45
CA PHE A 6 -2.81 14.22 5.99
C PHE A 6 -3.50 13.39 4.91
N PHE A 7 -4.63 13.86 4.36
CA PHE A 7 -5.48 13.07 3.46
C PHE A 7 -4.72 12.50 2.25
N ALA A 8 -3.81 13.26 1.63
CA ALA A 8 -3.11 12.80 0.41
C ALA A 8 -2.21 11.56 0.60
N GLU A 9 -1.61 11.38 1.79
CA GLU A 9 -0.70 10.26 2.03
C GLU A 9 -1.46 9.00 2.49
N SER A 10 -2.51 9.16 3.29
CA SER A 10 -3.36 8.02 3.66
C SER A 10 -4.07 7.44 2.43
N ASP A 11 -4.54 8.30 1.52
CA ASP A 11 -5.23 7.88 0.30
C ASP A 11 -4.30 7.08 -0.64
N ILE A 12 -3.03 7.49 -0.77
CA ILE A 12 -2.09 6.75 -1.62
C ILE A 12 -1.71 5.41 -1.01
N LEU A 13 -1.58 5.33 0.32
CA LEU A 13 -1.31 4.07 1.03
C LEU A 13 -2.46 3.07 0.85
N ILE A 14 -3.72 3.52 0.99
CA ILE A 14 -4.90 2.69 0.75
C ILE A 14 -4.95 2.22 -0.70
N LYS A 15 -4.69 3.12 -1.67
CA LYS A 15 -4.63 2.73 -3.09
C LYS A 15 -3.57 1.67 -3.35
N ILE A 16 -2.35 1.83 -2.83
CA ILE A 16 -1.28 0.82 -2.95
C ILE A 16 -1.74 -0.51 -2.37
N LEU A 17 -2.33 -0.48 -1.17
CA LEU A 17 -2.82 -1.68 -0.49
C LEU A 17 -3.91 -2.42 -1.31
N LEU A 18 -4.82 -1.69 -1.95
CA LEU A 18 -5.84 -2.25 -2.85
C LEU A 18 -5.23 -2.83 -4.13
N LEU A 19 -4.23 -2.18 -4.72
CA LEU A 19 -3.53 -2.70 -5.90
C LEU A 19 -2.76 -3.98 -5.56
N VAL A 20 -2.14 -4.05 -4.38
CA VAL A 20 -1.50 -5.27 -3.85
C VAL A 20 -2.54 -6.38 -3.64
N LYS A 21 -3.72 -6.07 -3.08
CA LYS A 21 -4.84 -7.02 -2.93
C LYS A 21 -5.25 -7.63 -4.27
N ASN A 22 -5.23 -6.83 -5.34
CA ASN A 22 -5.53 -7.28 -6.70
C ASN A 22 -4.37 -8.04 -7.37
N GLY A 23 -3.24 -8.22 -6.67
CA GLY A 23 -2.12 -9.03 -7.12
C GLY A 23 -1.19 -8.33 -8.12
N LEU A 24 -1.26 -7.00 -8.24
CA LEU A 24 -0.40 -6.24 -9.15
C LEU A 24 1.08 -6.34 -8.73
N SER A 25 1.96 -6.32 -9.73
CA SER A 25 3.39 -6.27 -9.49
C SER A 25 3.83 -4.89 -9.00
N LYS A 26 5.02 -4.80 -8.40
CA LYS A 26 5.60 -3.53 -7.98
C LYS A 26 5.71 -2.52 -9.14
N LYS A 27 6.03 -2.99 -10.35
CA LYS A 27 6.13 -2.14 -11.55
C LYS A 27 4.76 -1.60 -11.95
N ASP A 28 3.75 -2.45 -11.94
CA ASP A 28 2.39 -2.06 -12.31
C ASP A 28 1.82 -1.04 -11.32
N ILE A 29 2.07 -1.23 -10.02
CA ILE A 29 1.66 -0.27 -8.98
C ILE A 29 2.32 1.10 -9.19
N ALA A 30 3.62 1.13 -9.51
CA ALA A 30 4.35 2.37 -9.77
C ALA A 30 3.76 3.12 -10.97
N ASN A 31 3.45 2.39 -12.05
CA ASN A 31 2.85 2.92 -13.26
C ASN A 31 1.42 3.44 -13.01
N GLU A 32 0.57 2.64 -12.37
CA GLU A 32 -0.83 2.95 -12.07
C GLU A 32 -0.96 4.23 -11.24
N LEU A 33 -0.06 4.41 -10.27
CA LEU A 33 -0.06 5.57 -9.40
C LEU A 33 0.82 6.72 -9.91
N SER A 34 1.50 6.53 -11.05
CA SER A 34 2.45 7.50 -11.62
C SER A 34 3.47 7.99 -10.58
N ILE A 35 4.02 7.07 -9.77
CA ILE A 35 5.03 7.37 -8.75
C ILE A 35 6.36 6.69 -9.05
N SER A 36 7.46 7.29 -8.58
CA SER A 36 8.78 6.68 -8.71
C SER A 36 8.93 5.44 -7.83
N ASP A 37 9.81 4.52 -8.25
CA ASP A 37 10.16 3.32 -7.47
C ASP A 37 10.62 3.64 -6.05
N GLN A 38 11.32 4.77 -5.87
CA GLN A 38 11.77 5.22 -4.55
C GLN A 38 10.59 5.61 -3.67
N ARG A 39 9.59 6.34 -4.21
CA ARG A 39 8.36 6.67 -3.46
C ARG A 39 7.55 5.42 -3.16
N LEU A 40 7.39 4.53 -4.13
CA LEU A 40 6.69 3.27 -3.91
C LEU A 40 7.37 2.46 -2.80
N ARG A 41 8.71 2.39 -2.79
CA ARG A 41 9.48 1.71 -1.72
C ARG A 41 9.18 2.30 -0.34
N ILE A 42 9.11 3.62 -0.22
CA ILE A 42 8.78 4.30 1.06
C ILE A 42 7.37 3.92 1.52
N TYR A 43 6.39 3.95 0.61
CA TYR A 43 5.02 3.60 0.95
C TYR A 43 4.84 2.12 1.30
N THR A 44 5.44 1.22 0.54
CA THR A 44 5.39 -0.22 0.84
C THR A 44 6.10 -0.56 2.14
N ALA A 45 7.20 0.15 2.48
CA ALA A 45 7.84 0.00 3.78
C ALA A 45 6.90 0.42 4.91
N LYS A 46 6.20 1.56 4.80
CA LYS A 46 5.20 1.99 5.80
C LYS A 46 4.06 0.99 5.98
N LEU A 47 3.54 0.44 4.88
CA LEU A 47 2.51 -0.60 4.93
C LEU A 47 3.04 -1.89 5.57
N ALA A 48 4.28 -2.28 5.29
CA ALA A 48 4.90 -3.47 5.88
C ALA A 48 5.21 -3.29 7.38
N ASP A 49 5.71 -2.12 7.78
CA ASP A 49 5.95 -1.75 9.19
C ASP A 49 4.64 -1.76 10.01
N SER A 50 3.51 -1.55 9.34
CA SER A 50 2.17 -1.60 9.93
C SER A 50 1.50 -2.99 9.82
N ASP A 51 2.25 -4.01 9.39
CA ASP A 51 1.77 -5.37 9.15
C ASP A 51 0.59 -5.46 8.17
N LEU A 52 0.45 -4.53 7.21
CA LEU A 52 -0.66 -4.54 6.24
C LEU A 52 -0.32 -5.31 4.95
N ILE A 53 0.97 -5.39 4.63
CA ILE A 53 1.49 -6.18 3.50
C ILE A 53 2.75 -6.92 3.93
N ARG A 54 3.05 -8.01 3.22
CA ARG A 54 4.35 -8.68 3.28
C ARG A 54 4.86 -8.92 1.87
N TYR A 55 6.17 -8.94 1.71
CA TYR A 55 6.78 -9.29 0.44
C TYR A 55 6.96 -10.81 0.37
N GLU A 56 6.33 -11.43 -0.63
CA GLU A 56 6.46 -12.86 -0.90
C GLU A 56 7.58 -13.08 -1.92
N THR A 57 8.67 -13.70 -1.46
CA THR A 57 9.90 -13.84 -2.25
C THR A 57 9.73 -14.81 -3.42
N GLU A 58 8.97 -15.90 -3.23
CA GLU A 58 8.73 -16.90 -4.27
C GLU A 58 7.90 -16.33 -5.43
N LEU A 59 7.00 -15.39 -5.12
CA LEU A 59 6.11 -14.76 -6.09
C LEU A 59 6.63 -13.40 -6.58
N ASN A 60 7.76 -12.92 -6.03
CA ASN A 60 8.35 -11.61 -6.30
C ASN A 60 7.31 -10.46 -6.25
N ARG A 61 6.40 -10.51 -5.27
CA ARG A 61 5.31 -9.53 -5.14
C ARG A 61 4.91 -9.32 -3.70
N TYR A 62 4.27 -8.19 -3.44
CA TYR A 62 3.61 -7.98 -2.16
C TYR A 62 2.30 -8.76 -2.12
N ILE A 63 1.95 -9.23 -0.93
CA ILE A 63 0.65 -9.81 -0.63
C ILE A 63 0.08 -9.14 0.62
N VAL A 64 -1.24 -9.01 0.66
CA VAL A 64 -1.95 -8.41 1.79
C VAL A 64 -2.02 -9.43 2.92
N THR A 65 -1.81 -8.97 4.15
CA THR A 65 -1.95 -9.78 5.37
C THR A 65 -3.41 -9.78 5.85
N ASP A 66 -3.72 -10.57 6.87
CA ASP A 66 -5.04 -10.53 7.51
C ASP A 66 -5.35 -9.15 8.10
N SER A 67 -4.35 -8.52 8.75
CA SER A 67 -4.43 -7.14 9.27
C SER A 67 -4.70 -6.15 8.15
N GLY A 68 -4.04 -6.31 7.00
CA GLY A 68 -4.27 -5.51 5.79
C GLY A 68 -5.69 -5.63 5.26
N HIS A 69 -6.23 -6.85 5.19
CA HIS A 69 -7.61 -7.09 4.75
C HIS A 69 -8.63 -6.43 5.69
N LYS A 70 -8.41 -6.51 7.00
CA LYS A 70 -9.25 -5.83 7.99
C LYS A 70 -9.20 -4.31 7.83
N TYR A 71 -8.00 -3.76 7.66
CA TYR A 71 -7.80 -2.32 7.46
C TYR A 71 -8.53 -1.81 6.21
N ILE A 72 -8.44 -2.53 5.08
CA ILE A 72 -9.20 -2.19 3.86
C ILE A 72 -10.69 -2.10 4.15
N LYS A 73 -11.26 -3.13 4.80
CA LYS A 73 -12.69 -3.19 5.12
C LYS A 73 -13.16 -2.04 6.02
N GLU A 74 -12.30 -1.56 6.91
CA GLU A 74 -12.59 -0.43 7.80
C GLU A 74 -12.54 0.93 7.08
N ASN A 75 -11.75 1.03 6.00
CA ASN A 75 -11.53 2.27 5.25
C ASN A 75 -12.27 2.32 3.89
N GLU A 76 -13.00 1.27 3.50
CA GLU A 76 -13.90 1.24 2.33
C GLU A 76 -15.30 1.85 2.62
N LYS A 77 -15.48 2.54 3.76
CA LYS A 77 -16.74 3.22 4.15
C LYS A 77 -16.66 4.73 3.94
#